data_AF-A0A8J3PFT0-F1
#
_entry.id   AF-A0A8J3PFT0-F1
#
_cell.length_a   1.000
_cell.length_b   1.000
_cell.length_c   1.000
_cell.angle_alpha   90.00
_cell.angle_beta   90.00
_cell.angle_gamma   90.00
#
_symmetry.space_group_name_H-M   'P 1'
#
loop_
_entity.id
_entity.type
_entity.pdbx_description
1 polymer ?
#
loop_
_entity_poly.entity_id
_entity_poly.type
_entity_poly.pdbx_seq_one_letter_code
_entity_poly.pdbx_strand_id
1 'polypeptide(L)'
;MTAQTIRLRFSYCEHDWITEDVDSPAAAEPILLRVASEGDWCEVDDEPEEYDTLDALVERAEQVVVGEWGMPAAAVQAPVGKLRAIIAEGGWTFAAGDFSEFVGNNQDTELLVKLVRD
;
A
#
# COMPACT_ATOMS: atom_id res chain seq x y z
N MET A 1 11.25 -5.04 28.96
CA MET A 1 11.26 -5.27 27.51
C MET A 1 10.88 -3.95 26.88
N THR A 2 11.68 -3.46 25.96
CA THR A 2 11.40 -2.22 25.21
C THR A 2 10.62 -2.61 23.98
N ALA A 3 9.37 -2.18 23.89
CA ALA A 3 8.56 -2.35 22.68
C ALA A 3 9.33 -1.81 21.48
N GLN A 4 9.52 -2.65 20.47
CA GLN A 4 10.10 -2.28 19.20
C GLN A 4 8.98 -1.77 18.30
N THR A 5 9.29 -0.76 17.48
CA THR A 5 8.37 -0.19 16.51
C THR A 5 9.09 -0.07 15.18
N ILE A 6 8.42 -0.46 14.11
CA ILE A 6 8.84 -0.16 12.74
C ILE A 6 7.68 0.50 12.01
N ARG A 7 8.01 1.39 11.09
CA ARG A 7 7.06 2.06 10.21
C ARG A 7 7.45 1.73 8.79
N LEU A 8 6.49 1.26 8.02
CA LEU A 8 6.72 0.78 6.67
C LEU A 8 5.81 1.53 5.71
N ARG A 9 6.32 1.73 4.51
CA ARG A 9 5.59 2.36 3.42
C ARG A 9 5.65 1.52 2.17
N PHE A 10 4.53 1.42 1.48
CA PHE A 10 4.42 0.93 0.11
C PHE A 10 3.82 2.04 -0.76
N SER A 11 4.41 2.31 -1.92
CA SER A 11 3.99 3.42 -2.78
C SER A 11 3.57 2.91 -4.16
N TYR A 12 2.41 3.36 -4.64
CA TYR A 12 2.02 3.33 -6.03
C TYR A 12 2.43 4.66 -6.66
N CYS A 13 3.49 4.66 -7.46
CA CYS A 13 3.86 5.84 -8.26
C CYS A 13 3.16 5.74 -9.61
N GLU A 14 2.28 6.68 -9.95
CA GLU A 14 1.55 6.74 -11.22
C GLU A 14 2.48 6.60 -12.42
N HIS A 15 3.59 7.34 -12.43
CA HIS A 15 4.56 7.28 -13.51
C HIS A 15 5.15 5.88 -13.78
N ASP A 16 5.04 4.94 -12.83
CA ASP A 16 5.51 3.58 -13.00
C ASP A 16 4.49 2.67 -13.74
N TRP A 17 3.21 3.07 -13.81
CA TRP A 17 2.15 2.23 -14.38
C TRP A 17 1.16 2.93 -15.31
N ILE A 18 1.08 4.26 -15.27
CA ILE A 18 0.43 5.13 -16.24
C ILE A 18 1.53 5.97 -16.89
N THR A 19 1.81 5.68 -18.17
CA THR A 19 2.68 6.50 -19.00
C THR A 19 1.86 7.21 -20.08
N GLU A 20 2.43 8.23 -20.73
CA GLU A 20 1.78 8.93 -21.84
C GLU A 20 1.36 7.99 -23.00
N ASP A 21 1.95 6.78 -23.08
CA ASP A 21 1.66 5.75 -24.09
C ASP A 21 0.53 4.77 -23.66
N VAL A 22 -0.01 4.89 -22.45
CA VAL A 22 -1.10 4.03 -21.95
C VAL A 22 -2.44 4.68 -22.29
N ASP A 23 -2.95 4.35 -23.48
CA ASP A 23 -4.20 4.92 -24.02
C ASP A 23 -5.49 4.38 -23.36
N SER A 24 -5.43 3.43 -22.42
CA SER A 24 -6.62 2.89 -21.76
C SER A 24 -6.35 2.16 -20.43
N PRO A 25 -7.35 2.09 -19.52
CA PRO A 25 -7.26 1.31 -18.28
C PRO A 25 -6.86 -0.16 -18.47
N ALA A 26 -7.31 -0.79 -19.57
CA ALA A 26 -6.98 -2.19 -19.88
C ALA A 26 -5.49 -2.39 -20.21
N ALA A 27 -4.80 -1.34 -20.67
CA ALA A 27 -3.36 -1.37 -20.90
C ALA A 27 -2.55 -1.06 -19.61
N ALA A 28 -3.13 -0.27 -18.70
CA ALA A 28 -2.55 0.03 -17.38
C ALA A 28 -2.59 -1.17 -16.42
N GLU A 29 -3.68 -1.94 -16.43
CA GLU A 29 -3.90 -3.07 -15.51
C GLU A 29 -2.70 -4.03 -15.36
N PRO A 30 -2.14 -4.63 -16.44
CA PRO A 30 -1.02 -5.56 -16.30
C PRO A 30 0.25 -4.88 -15.75
N ILE A 31 0.43 -3.58 -15.97
CA ILE A 31 1.58 -2.84 -15.47
C ILE A 31 1.41 -2.56 -13.98
N LEU A 32 0.23 -2.08 -13.56
CA LEU A 32 -0.09 -1.87 -12.15
C LEU A 32 0.06 -3.17 -11.35
N LEU A 33 -0.45 -4.28 -11.87
CA LEU A 33 -0.30 -5.59 -11.21
C LEU A 33 1.17 -5.99 -11.07
N ARG A 34 1.99 -5.70 -12.09
CA ARG A 34 3.44 -5.94 -12.02
C ARG A 34 4.07 -5.08 -10.93
N VAL A 35 3.83 -3.76 -10.96
CA VAL A 35 4.35 -2.80 -9.96
C VAL A 35 3.91 -3.19 -8.55
N ALA A 36 2.65 -3.52 -8.35
CA ALA A 36 2.12 -3.99 -7.06
C ALA A 36 2.80 -5.27 -6.56
N SER A 37 3.13 -6.19 -7.47
CA SER A 37 3.80 -7.45 -7.13
C SER A 37 5.30 -7.31 -6.90
N GLU A 38 5.96 -6.40 -7.60
CA GLU A 38 7.41 -6.18 -7.55
C GLU A 38 7.80 -5.17 -6.46
N GLY A 39 6.95 -4.18 -6.20
CA GLY A 39 7.19 -3.12 -5.21
C GLY A 39 7.32 -3.67 -3.79
N ASP A 40 8.15 -3.03 -2.98
CA ASP A 40 8.48 -3.49 -1.63
C ASP A 40 8.08 -2.48 -0.56
N TRP A 41 7.99 -2.98 0.66
CA TRP A 41 7.79 -2.17 1.85
C TRP A 41 9.12 -1.61 2.33
N CYS A 42 9.20 -0.28 2.45
CA CYS A 42 10.39 0.44 2.86
C CYS A 42 10.21 1.03 4.26
N GLU A 43 11.24 0.98 5.11
CA GLU A 43 11.23 1.67 6.40
C GLU A 43 11.21 3.19 6.20
N VAL A 44 10.36 3.87 6.97
CA VAL A 44 10.19 5.33 6.94
C VAL A 44 10.05 5.90 8.35
N ASP A 45 10.13 7.22 8.49
CA ASP A 45 9.93 7.91 9.77
C ASP A 45 8.50 8.44 9.95
N ASP A 46 7.68 8.42 8.89
CA ASP A 46 6.32 8.95 8.85
C ASP A 46 5.34 8.17 9.74
N GLU A 47 4.57 8.87 10.58
CA GLU A 47 3.63 8.28 11.54
C GLU A 47 2.22 8.16 10.94
N PRO A 48 1.67 6.94 10.78
CA PRO A 48 0.28 6.77 10.39
C PRO A 48 -0.68 6.83 11.59
N GLU A 49 -1.87 7.39 11.40
CA GLU A 49 -2.82 7.67 12.48
C GLU A 49 -4.32 7.41 12.14
N GLU A 50 -4.67 7.08 10.90
CA GLU A 50 -6.06 7.06 10.43
C GLU A 50 -6.79 5.74 10.73
N TYR A 51 -6.12 4.59 10.50
CA TYR A 51 -6.72 3.26 10.59
C TYR A 51 -6.10 2.42 11.72
N ASP A 52 -6.92 2.03 12.70
CA ASP A 52 -6.49 1.21 13.84
C ASP A 52 -6.40 -0.30 13.54
N THR A 53 -6.86 -0.74 12.37
CA THR A 53 -6.82 -2.16 11.95
C THR A 53 -6.34 -2.31 10.52
N LEU A 54 -5.60 -3.39 10.25
CA LEU A 54 -5.17 -3.71 8.89
C LEU A 54 -6.35 -3.91 7.95
N ASP A 55 -7.44 -4.54 8.41
CA ASP A 55 -8.58 -4.81 7.54
C ASP A 55 -9.30 -3.51 7.12
N ALA A 56 -9.42 -2.51 8.00
CA ALA A 56 -9.96 -1.20 7.64
C ALA A 56 -9.07 -0.45 6.63
N LEU A 57 -7.74 -0.53 6.79
CA LEU A 57 -6.80 0.02 5.82
C LEU A 57 -6.94 -0.64 4.44
N VAL A 58 -7.05 -1.98 4.42
CA VAL A 58 -7.24 -2.75 3.19
C VAL A 58 -8.56 -2.39 2.52
N GLU A 59 -9.64 -2.26 3.27
CA GLU A 59 -10.94 -1.86 2.75
C GLU A 59 -10.88 -0.48 2.09
N ARG A 60 -10.20 0.49 2.71
CA ARG A 60 -10.00 1.81 2.09
C ARG A 60 -9.20 1.72 0.80
N ALA A 61 -8.08 0.98 0.81
CA ALA A 61 -7.25 0.82 -0.37
C ALA A 61 -8.00 0.15 -1.52
N GLU A 62 -8.80 -0.88 -1.24
CA GLU A 62 -9.66 -1.52 -2.25
C GLU A 62 -10.76 -0.58 -2.76
N GLN A 63 -11.35 0.25 -1.89
CA GLN A 63 -12.33 1.25 -2.31
C GLN A 63 -11.74 2.20 -3.36
N VAL A 64 -10.52 2.67 -3.16
CA VAL A 64 -9.85 3.57 -4.11
C VAL A 64 -9.41 2.82 -5.36
N VAL A 65 -8.61 1.76 -5.22
CA VAL A 65 -8.03 1.06 -6.36
C VAL A 65 -9.12 0.42 -7.23
N VAL A 66 -10.13 -0.21 -6.63
CA VAL A 66 -11.20 -0.87 -7.38
C VAL A 66 -12.32 0.10 -7.74
N GLY A 67 -12.78 0.89 -6.78
CA GLY A 67 -13.94 1.76 -6.96
C GLY A 67 -13.62 3.03 -7.74
N GLU A 68 -12.49 3.67 -7.47
CA GLU A 68 -12.13 4.96 -8.05
C GLU A 68 -11.24 4.80 -9.29
N TRP A 69 -10.22 3.93 -9.25
CA TRP A 69 -9.33 3.72 -10.40
C TRP A 69 -9.86 2.68 -11.40
N GLY A 70 -10.84 1.86 -11.00
CA GLY A 70 -11.35 0.78 -11.84
C GLY A 70 -10.34 -0.35 -12.07
N MET A 71 -9.39 -0.51 -11.15
CA MET A 71 -8.30 -1.49 -11.22
C MET A 71 -8.63 -2.75 -10.40
N PRO A 72 -8.00 -3.89 -10.67
CA PRO A 72 -8.30 -5.12 -9.94
C PRO A 72 -7.84 -5.07 -8.48
N ALA A 73 -8.62 -5.68 -7.58
CA ALA A 73 -8.28 -5.82 -6.15
C ALA A 73 -6.93 -6.52 -5.92
N ALA A 74 -6.47 -7.34 -6.89
CA ALA A 74 -5.16 -7.97 -6.84
C ALA A 74 -4.00 -6.95 -6.72
N ALA A 75 -4.17 -5.71 -7.19
CA ALA A 75 -3.19 -4.65 -7.02
C ALA A 75 -3.04 -4.20 -5.55
N VAL A 76 -4.08 -4.38 -4.70
CA VAL A 76 -4.01 -4.16 -3.24
C VAL A 76 -3.55 -5.42 -2.52
N GLN A 77 -4.05 -6.58 -2.95
CA GLN A 77 -3.77 -7.86 -2.28
C GLN A 77 -2.30 -8.26 -2.36
N ALA A 78 -1.59 -7.93 -3.45
CA ALA A 78 -0.18 -8.25 -3.61
C ALA A 78 0.71 -7.59 -2.52
N PRO A 79 0.72 -6.25 -2.35
CA PRO A 79 1.51 -5.62 -1.30
C PRO A 79 1.03 -5.97 0.11
N VAL A 80 -0.28 -6.12 0.33
CA VAL A 80 -0.84 -6.55 1.61
C VAL A 80 -0.40 -7.97 1.96
N GLY A 81 -0.30 -8.87 0.98
CA GLY A 81 0.23 -10.22 1.15
C GLY A 81 1.67 -10.20 1.66
N LYS A 82 2.53 -9.35 1.08
CA LYS A 82 3.90 -9.12 1.55
C LYS A 82 3.93 -8.57 2.98
N LEU A 83 3.07 -7.59 3.30
CA LEU A 83 2.97 -7.04 4.65
C LEU A 83 2.58 -8.11 5.68
N ARG A 84 1.58 -8.95 5.35
CA ARG A 84 1.16 -10.06 6.23
C ARG A 84 2.30 -11.05 6.48
N ALA A 85 3.15 -11.31 5.49
CA ALA A 85 4.35 -12.12 5.65
C ALA A 85 5.36 -11.45 6.61
N ILE A 86 5.66 -10.15 6.43
CA ILE A 86 6.53 -9.38 7.34
C ILE A 86 6.03 -9.46 8.79
N ILE A 87 4.73 -9.27 9.00
CA ILE A 87 4.08 -9.35 10.30
C ILE A 87 4.29 -10.74 10.92
N ALA A 88 3.97 -11.80 10.18
CA ALA A 88 4.05 -13.17 10.65
C ALA A 88 5.49 -13.63 10.95
N GLU A 89 6.43 -13.32 10.06
CA GLU A 89 7.83 -13.73 10.18
C GLU A 89 8.56 -12.97 11.30
N GLY A 90 8.25 -11.67 11.45
CA GLY A 90 8.89 -10.81 12.43
C GLY A 90 8.23 -10.80 13.81
N GLY A 91 7.10 -11.51 13.97
CA GLY A 91 6.30 -11.51 15.21
C GLY A 91 5.73 -10.14 15.55
N TRP A 92 5.37 -9.36 14.53
CA TRP A 92 4.84 -8.02 14.69
C TRP A 92 3.32 -8.03 14.88
N THR A 93 2.80 -6.90 15.37
CA THR A 93 1.37 -6.61 15.43
C THR A 93 1.12 -5.26 14.75
N PHE A 94 0.06 -5.18 13.94
CA PHE A 94 -0.39 -3.92 13.34
C PHE A 94 -0.90 -2.98 14.44
N ALA A 95 -0.45 -1.72 14.44
CA ALA A 95 -0.83 -0.72 15.42
C ALA A 95 -1.61 0.45 14.81
N ALA A 96 -1.23 0.90 13.61
CA ALA A 96 -1.89 2.00 12.90
C ALA A 96 -1.54 1.94 11.40
N GLY A 97 -2.33 2.58 10.55
CA GLY A 97 -2.03 2.73 9.13
C GLY A 97 -2.76 3.90 8.47
N ASP A 98 -2.26 4.34 7.33
CA ASP A 98 -2.84 5.41 6.50
C ASP A 98 -2.88 4.97 5.04
N PHE A 99 -3.85 5.48 4.29
CA PHE A 99 -3.88 5.39 2.84
C PHE A 99 -4.12 6.78 2.25
N SER A 100 -3.09 7.37 1.65
CA SER A 100 -3.10 8.77 1.24
C SER A 100 -2.55 8.98 -0.17
N GLU A 101 -3.01 10.04 -0.82
CA GLU A 101 -2.46 10.51 -2.10
C GLU A 101 -1.23 11.40 -1.85
N PHE A 102 -0.27 11.36 -2.77
CA PHE A 102 0.78 12.38 -2.81
C PHE A 102 0.14 13.74 -3.16
N VAL A 103 0.78 14.83 -2.72
CA VAL A 103 0.31 16.19 -3.04
C VAL A 103 0.40 16.43 -4.55
N GLY A 104 -0.73 16.30 -5.26
CA GLY A 104 -0.83 16.62 -6.68
C GLY A 104 -1.59 15.62 -7.57
N ASN A 105 -2.80 15.17 -7.19
CA ASN A 105 -3.90 14.71 -8.07
C ASN A 105 -3.67 13.58 -9.11
N ASN A 106 -2.63 12.77 -8.96
CA ASN A 106 -2.18 11.91 -10.05
C ASN A 106 -2.13 10.42 -9.68
N GLN A 107 -3.08 9.84 -8.94
CA GLN A 107 -3.10 8.40 -8.52
C GLN A 107 -1.84 7.86 -7.82
N ASP A 108 -0.85 8.73 -7.61
CA ASP A 108 0.25 8.53 -6.69
C ASP A 108 -0.36 8.34 -5.30
N THR A 109 -0.26 7.13 -4.75
CA THR A 109 -0.81 6.80 -3.42
C THR A 109 0.15 5.95 -2.62
N GLU A 110 0.04 6.04 -1.29
CA GLU A 110 0.88 5.28 -0.38
C GLU A 110 0.04 4.58 0.69
N LEU A 111 0.49 3.37 1.04
CA LEU A 111 0.09 2.68 2.26
C LEU A 111 1.19 2.91 3.28
N LEU A 112 0.86 3.52 4.41
CA LEU A 112 1.75 3.61 5.56
C LEU A 112 1.23 2.71 6.67
N VAL A 113 2.12 2.00 7.35
CA VAL A 113 1.77 1.13 8.48
C VAL A 113 2.77 1.24 9.60
N LYS A 114 2.27 1.18 10.83
CA LYS A 114 3.05 1.08 12.05
C LYS A 114 2.88 -0.32 12.63
N LEU A 115 3.99 -0.98 12.86
CA LEU A 115 4.03 -2.30 13.48
C LEU A 115 4.78 -2.25 14.81
N VAL A 116 4.29 -3.01 15.78
CA VAL A 116 4.86 -3.08 17.13
C VAL A 116 5.12 -4.53 17.54
N ARG A 117 6.17 -4.77 18.34
CA ARG A 117 6.42 -6.06 18.99
C ARG A 117 7.12 -5.86 20.34
N ASP A 118 6.89 -6.78 21.26
CA ASP A 118 7.47 -6.77 22.61
C ASP A 118 8.88 -7.38 22.70
#